data_AF-G4CMC3-F1
#
_entry.id   AF-G4CMC3-F1
#
_cell.length_a   1.000
_cell.length_b   1.000
_cell.length_c   1.000
_cell.angle_alpha   90.00
_cell.angle_beta   90.00
_cell.angle_gamma   90.00
#
_symmetry.space_group_name_H-M   'P 1'
#
loop_
_entity.id
_entity.type
_entity.pdbx_description
1 polymer ?
#
loop_
_entity_poly.entity_id
_entity_poly.type
_entity_poly.pdbx_seq_one_letter_code
_entity_poly.pdbx_strand_id
1 'polypeptide(L)' 'MAIMLKLPFFRIIGCGIGIAIYFLIYQITEWPNYLYWITFLILMAIGIFSFDKLYHHLSKK' A
#
# COMPACT_ATOMS: atom_id res chain seq x y z
N MET A 1 15.52 -19.74 1.59
CA MET A 1 14.76 -19.54 0.33
C MET A 1 13.30 -19.09 0.55
N ALA A 2 12.59 -19.57 1.58
CA ALA A 2 11.18 -19.19 1.84
C ALA A 2 10.93 -17.72 2.25
N ILE A 3 11.97 -17.02 2.73
CA ILE A 3 11.90 -15.61 3.19
C ILE A 3 11.82 -14.66 1.97
N MET A 4 12.56 -14.93 0.89
CA MET A 4 12.52 -14.07 -0.31
C MET A 4 11.17 -14.11 -1.07
N LEU A 5 10.41 -15.21 -0.97
CA LEU A 5 9.09 -15.35 -1.61
C LEU A 5 7.95 -14.65 -0.86
N LYS A 6 8.12 -14.35 0.44
CA LYS A 6 7.07 -13.71 1.27
C LYS A 6 7.06 -12.20 1.15
N LEU A 7 8.21 -11.57 0.90
CA LEU A 7 8.33 -10.12 0.70
C LEU A 7 7.41 -9.57 -0.42
N PRO A 8 7.38 -10.14 -1.65
CA PRO A 8 6.47 -9.66 -2.68
C PRO A 8 5.00 -9.85 -2.29
N PHE A 9 4.66 -10.91 -1.55
CA PHE A 9 3.30 -11.15 -1.07
C PHE A 9 2.83 -10.06 -0.10
N PHE A 10 3.68 -9.65 0.84
CA PHE A 10 3.38 -8.54 1.76
C PHE A 10 3.20 -7.21 1.01
N ARG A 11 4.00 -6.96 -0.03
CA ARG A 11 3.86 -5.76 -0.88
C ARG A 11 2.52 -5.75 -1.64
N ILE A 12 2.07 -6.89 -2.15
CA ILE A 12 0.75 -7.01 -2.81
C ILE A 12 -0.38 -6.68 -1.84
N ILE A 13 -0.31 -7.15 -0.58
CA ILE A 13 -1.29 -6.82 0.46
C ILE A 13 -1.28 -5.31 0.75
N GLY A 14 -0.09 -4.71 0.88
CA GLY A 14 0.06 -3.26 1.05
C GLY A 14 -0.55 -2.45 -0.09
N CYS A 15 -0.33 -2.87 -1.34
CA CYS A 15 -0.99 -2.29 -2.52
C CYS A 15 -2.51 -2.41 -2.45
N GLY A 16 -3.03 -3.60 -2.12
CA GLY A 16 -4.47 -3.84 -2.02
C GLY A 16 -5.16 -2.91 -1.03
N ILE A 17 -4.54 -2.71 0.14
CA ILE A 17 -5.05 -1.78 1.17
C ILE A 17 -4.97 -0.33 0.67
N GLY A 18 -3.86 0.07 0.02
CA GLY A 18 -3.73 1.40 -0.56
C GLY A 18 -4.82 1.71 -1.59
N ILE A 19 -5.15 0.75 -2.45
CA ILE A 19 -6.24 0.86 -3.44
C ILE A 19 -7.61 0.98 -2.75
N ALA A 20 -7.86 0.17 -1.71
CA ALA A 20 -9.14 0.23 -0.97
C ALA A 20 -9.35 1.59 -0.31
N ILE A 21 -8.31 2.15 0.33
CA ILE A 21 -8.36 3.50 0.92
C ILE A 21 -8.56 4.56 -0.16
N TYR A 22 -7.86 4.44 -1.30
CA TYR A 22 -8.03 5.35 -2.43
C TYR A 22 -9.48 5.38 -2.92
N PHE A 23 -10.12 4.21 -3.09
CA PHE A 23 -11.52 4.12 -3.50
C PHE A 23 -12.47 4.78 -2.49
N LEU A 24 -12.22 4.62 -1.20
CA LEU A 24 -13.01 5.30 -0.16
C LEU A 24 -12.87 6.82 -0.28
N ILE A 25 -11.66 7.34 -0.48
CA ILE A 25 -11.42 8.78 -0.70
C ILE A 25 -12.14 9.25 -1.96
N TYR A 26 -12.02 8.51 -3.06
CA TYR A 26 -12.67 8.84 -4.33
C TYR A 26 -14.19 8.91 -4.23
N GLN A 27 -14.83 8.10 -3.38
CA GLN A 27 -16.28 8.11 -3.18
C GLN A 27 -16.79 9.25 -2.30
N ILE A 28 -15.94 9.80 -1.41
CA ILE A 28 -16.38 10.80 -0.42
C ILE A 28 -15.90 12.22 -0.76
N THR A 29 -14.94 12.37 -1.67
CA THR A 29 -14.42 13.68 -2.07
C THR A 29 -14.76 13.99 -3.53
N GLU A 30 -14.83 15.27 -3.88
CA GLU A 30 -14.93 15.76 -5.25
C GLU A 30 -13.70 16.64 -5.55
N TRP A 31 -12.57 16.01 -5.81
CA TRP A 31 -11.32 16.70 -6.08
C TRP A 31 -11.03 16.78 -7.58
N PRO A 32 -10.23 17.77 -8.02
CA PRO A 32 -9.63 17.73 -9.34
C PRO A 32 -8.88 16.43 -9.60
N ASN A 33 -8.99 15.89 -10.82
CA ASN A 33 -8.38 14.60 -11.20
C ASN A 33 -6.91 14.46 -10.81
N TYR A 34 -6.10 15.52 -10.93
CA TYR A 34 -4.67 15.46 -10.59
C TYR A 34 -4.41 15.15 -9.11
N LEU A 35 -5.30 15.57 -8.19
CA LEU A 35 -5.16 15.24 -6.77
C LEU A 35 -5.40 13.75 -6.53
N TYR A 36 -6.35 13.13 -7.23
CA TYR A 36 -6.56 11.68 -7.12
C TYR A 36 -5.34 10.88 -7.57
N TRP A 37 -4.70 11.28 -8.67
CA TRP A 37 -3.45 10.65 -9.12
C TRP A 37 -2.34 10.75 -8.06
N ILE A 38 -2.17 11.93 -7.45
CA ILE A 38 -1.19 12.13 -6.38
C ILE A 38 -1.53 11.27 -5.16
N THR A 39 -2.80 11.27 -4.74
CA THR A 39 -3.26 10.51 -3.57
C THR A 39 -3.09 9.01 -3.77
N PHE A 40 -3.37 8.52 -4.98
CA PHE A 40 -3.14 7.14 -5.37
C PHE A 40 -1.65 6.76 -5.22
N LEU A 41 -0.74 7.54 -5.79
CA LEU A 41 0.70 7.27 -5.71
C LEU A 41 1.20 7.28 -4.25
N ILE A 42 0.73 8.24 -3.44
CA ILE A 42 1.10 8.34 -2.02
C ILE A 42 0.61 7.11 -1.25
N LEU A 43 -0.66 6.72 -1.42
CA LEU A 43 -1.24 5.57 -0.71
C LEU A 43 -0.55 4.26 -1.09
N MET A 44 -0.20 4.10 -2.37
CA MET A 44 0.55 2.94 -2.85
C MET A 44 1.95 2.87 -2.21
N ALA A 45 2.68 3.98 -2.17
CA ALA A 45 4.00 4.05 -1.55
C ALA A 45 3.93 3.76 -0.03
N ILE A 46 2.96 4.35 0.67
CA ILE A 46 2.76 4.14 2.12
C ILE A 46 2.38 2.69 2.41
N GLY A 47 1.46 2.11 1.63
CA GLY A 47 1.01 0.73 1.78
C GLY A 47 2.16 -0.26 1.63
N ILE A 48 2.94 -0.13 0.55
CA ILE A 48 4.13 -0.95 0.30
C ILE A 48 5.15 -0.79 1.45
N PHE A 49 5.50 0.44 1.81
CA PHE A 49 6.50 0.70 2.85
C PHE A 49 6.11 0.14 4.22
N SER A 50 4.83 0.31 4.61
CA SER A 50 4.31 -0.17 5.89
C SER A 50 4.36 -1.70 5.98
N PHE A 51 4.00 -2.40 4.89
CA PHE A 51 4.03 -3.85 4.85
C PHE A 51 5.45 -4.42 4.71
N ASP A 52 6.37 -3.72 4.03
CA ASP A 52 7.80 -4.08 4.02
C ASP A 52 8.37 -4.00 5.43
N LYS A 53 8.05 -2.92 6.17
CA LYS A 53 8.47 -2.74 7.56
C LYS A 53 7.87 -3.79 8.49
N LEU A 54 6.58 -4.10 8.33
CA LEU A 54 5.89 -5.17 9.07
C LEU A 54 6.56 -6.52 8.82
N TYR A 55 6.87 -6.83 7.56
CA TYR A 55 7.58 -8.05 7.18
C TYR A 55 8.96 -8.15 7.86
N HIS A 56 9.76 -7.08 7.82
CA HIS A 56 11.06 -7.06 8.49
C HIS A 56 10.97 -7.18 10.00
N HIS A 57 9.90 -6.67 10.62
CA HIS A 57 9.66 -6.84 12.05
C HIS A 57 9.29 -8.29 12.38
N LEU A 58 8.39 -8.90 11.61
CA LEU A 58 7.96 -10.29 11.78
C LEU A 58 9.08 -11.30 11.46
N SER A 59 9.95 -10.98 10.51
CA SER A 59 11.08 -11.84 10.12
C SER A 59 12.28 -11.76 11.09
N LYS A 60 12.30 -10.80 12.01
CA LYS A 60 13.33 -10.68 13.06
C LYS A 60 12.96 -11.42 14.35
N LYS A 61 11.73 -11.91 14.47
CA LYS A 61 11.30 -12.87 15.49
C LYS A 61 11.49 -14.29 14.99
#